data_AF-R9MIY0-F1
#
_entry.id   AF-R9MIY0-F1
#
_cell.length_a   1.000
_cell.length_b   1.000
_cell.length_c   1.000
_cell.angle_alpha   90.00
_cell.angle_beta   90.00
_cell.angle_gamma   90.00
#
_symmetry.space_group_name_H-M   'P 1'
#
loop_
_entity.id
_entity.type
_entity.pdbx_description
1 polymer ?
#
loop_
_entity_poly.entity_id
_entity_poly.type
_entity_poly.pdbx_seq_one_letter_code
_entity_poly.pdbx_strand_id
1 'polypeptide(L)'
;MAHKTIIIYKSSTGFTEKYARLLAEKLDGTAVDFKKAGRIPPSDFDTVIFGTRTHAGSIDGFDKFRKILRKQIRAHAKTPSCILFVTGASPATEQEIIHKFRKDN
;
A
#
# COMPACT_ATOMS: atom_id res chain seq x y z
N MET A 1 -3.46 24.07 4.29
CA MET A 1 -3.16 23.26 3.10
C MET A 1 -4.02 22.01 3.17
N ALA A 2 -4.53 21.51 2.04
CA ALA A 2 -5.28 20.26 2.01
C ALA A 2 -4.35 19.06 2.29
N HIS A 3 -4.85 18.07 3.04
CA HIS A 3 -4.11 16.85 3.41
C HIS A 3 -3.86 15.99 2.16
N LYS A 4 -2.59 15.77 1.81
CA LYS A 4 -2.20 15.06 0.57
C LYS A 4 -1.99 13.58 0.80
N THR A 5 -2.72 12.75 0.06
CA THR A 5 -2.62 11.29 0.13
C THR A 5 -2.14 10.69 -1.19
N ILE A 6 -1.17 9.78 -1.12
CA ILE A 6 -0.78 8.92 -2.24
C ILE A 6 -1.01 7.46 -1.92
N ILE A 7 -1.56 6.73 -2.88
CA ILE A 7 -1.80 5.29 -2.81
C ILE A 7 -0.91 4.61 -3.85
N ILE A 8 0.14 3.95 -3.39
CA ILE A 8 1.03 3.15 -4.24
C ILE A 8 0.50 1.72 -4.22
N TYR A 9 0.05 1.20 -5.37
CA TYR A 9 -0.53 -0.14 -5.44
C TYR A 9 0.32 -1.12 -6.25
N LYS A 10 0.42 -2.36 -5.78
CA LYS A 10 0.91 -3.50 -6.55
C LYS A 10 -0.27 -4.40 -6.87
N SER A 11 -0.58 -4.58 -8.16
CA SER A 11 -1.67 -5.46 -8.59
C SER A 11 -1.21 -6.39 -9.71
N SER A 12 -1.69 -7.63 -9.69
CA SER A 12 -1.46 -8.62 -10.75
C SER A 12 -2.70 -8.81 -11.64
N THR A 13 -3.89 -8.77 -11.03
CA THR A 13 -5.17 -9.10 -11.68
C THR A 13 -6.20 -7.97 -11.57
N GLY A 14 -5.78 -6.76 -11.16
CA GLY A 14 -6.61 -5.55 -11.15
C GLY A 14 -7.44 -5.32 -9.88
N PHE A 15 -7.64 -6.31 -9.00
CA PHE A 15 -8.44 -6.12 -7.77
C PHE A 15 -7.86 -5.03 -6.86
N THR A 16 -6.58 -5.12 -6.52
CA THR A 16 -5.91 -4.11 -5.67
C THR A 16 -5.92 -2.72 -6.32
N GLU A 17 -5.74 -2.64 -7.63
CA GLU A 17 -5.81 -1.38 -8.37
C GLU A 17 -7.21 -0.75 -8.26
N LYS A 18 -8.27 -1.55 -8.42
CA LYS A 18 -9.65 -1.08 -8.27
C LYS A 18 -9.87 -0.42 -6.91
N TYR A 19 -9.44 -1.07 -5.83
CA TYR A 19 -9.56 -0.50 -4.48
C TYR A 19 -8.65 0.72 -4.26
N ALA A 20 -7.44 0.73 -4.84
CA ALA A 20 -6.53 1.87 -4.75
C ALA A 20 -7.12 3.12 -5.42
N ARG A 21 -7.73 2.97 -6.60
CA ARG A 21 -8.40 4.06 -7.32
C ARG A 21 -9.63 4.57 -6.57
N LEU A 22 -10.44 3.66 -6.02
CA LEU A 22 -11.59 4.02 -5.18
C LEU A 22 -11.16 4.80 -3.93
N LEU A 23 -10.07 4.39 -3.28
CA LEU A 23 -9.50 5.10 -2.13
C LEU A 23 -8.97 6.47 -2.54
N ALA A 24 -8.27 6.58 -3.69
CA ALA A 24 -7.81 7.86 -4.21
C ALA A 24 -8.96 8.84 -4.41
N GLU A 25 -10.05 8.40 -5.06
CA GLU A 25 -11.24 9.24 -5.27
C GLU A 25 -11.85 9.72 -3.94
N LYS A 26 -12.03 8.81 -2.96
CA LYS A 26 -12.64 9.13 -1.67
C LYS A 26 -11.79 10.02 -0.77
N LEU A 27 -10.47 10.01 -0.96
CA LEU A 27 -9.51 10.73 -0.12
C LEU A 27 -8.94 11.97 -0.80
N ASP A 28 -9.46 12.35 -1.98
CA ASP A 28 -8.88 13.38 -2.85
C ASP A 28 -7.36 13.18 -3.06
N GLY A 29 -6.99 11.90 -3.25
CA GLY A 29 -5.62 11.43 -3.34
C GLY A 29 -5.22 11.01 -4.75
N THR A 30 -4.01 10.50 -4.88
CA THR A 30 -3.48 9.98 -6.16
C THR A 30 -3.15 8.50 -6.04
N ALA A 31 -3.65 7.68 -6.97
CA ALA A 31 -3.27 6.26 -7.07
C ALA A 31 -2.22 6.03 -8.16
N VAL A 32 -1.18 5.26 -7.85
CA VAL A 32 -0.05 4.98 -8.76
C VAL A 32 0.42 3.53 -8.66
N ASP A 33 0.80 2.96 -9.80
CA ASP A 33 1.37 1.61 -9.86
C ASP A 33 2.74 1.56 -9.16
N PHE A 34 2.99 0.48 -8.42
CA PHE A 34 4.22 0.19 -7.68
C PHE A 34 5.49 0.29 -8.54
N LYS A 35 5.42 0.03 -9.84
CA LYS A 35 6.53 0.24 -10.80
C LYS A 35 7.02 1.69 -10.81
N LYS A 36 6.19 2.65 -10.41
CA LYS A 36 6.51 4.08 -10.32
C LYS A 36 6.97 4.50 -8.91
N ALA A 37 6.89 3.62 -7.90
CA ALA A 37 7.16 3.94 -6.48
C ALA A 37 8.52 4.63 -6.26
N GLY A 38 9.58 4.18 -6.94
CA GLY A 38 10.92 4.75 -6.78
C GLY A 38 11.08 6.19 -7.28
N ARG A 39 10.12 6.69 -8.07
CA ARG A 39 10.12 8.06 -8.64
C ARG A 39 9.27 9.04 -7.84
N ILE A 40 8.59 8.56 -6.79
CA ILE A 40 7.66 9.35 -6.00
C ILE A 40 8.37 9.75 -4.71
N PRO A 41 8.57 11.06 -4.45
CA PRO A 41 9.06 11.55 -3.17
C PRO A 41 7.96 11.45 -2.10
N PRO A 42 8.11 10.61 -1.05
CA PRO A 42 7.10 10.45 0.01
C PRO A 42 6.87 11.72 0.82
N SER A 43 7.87 12.62 0.87
CA SER A 43 7.82 13.90 1.58
C SER A 43 6.77 14.87 1.03
N ASP A 44 6.35 14.69 -0.22
CA ASP A 44 5.36 15.56 -0.87
C ASP A 44 3.94 15.30 -0.37
N PHE A 45 3.76 14.22 0.42
CA PHE A 45 2.48 13.74 0.91
C PHE A 45 2.43 13.78 2.44
N ASP A 46 1.23 13.87 2.99
CA ASP A 46 0.96 13.70 4.42
C ASP A 46 0.72 12.23 4.76
N THR A 47 0.15 11.47 3.81
CA THR A 47 -0.11 10.04 3.96
C THR A 47 0.33 9.26 2.72
N VAL A 48 1.04 8.15 2.96
CA VAL A 48 1.39 7.15 1.96
C VAL A 48 0.69 5.85 2.31
N ILE A 49 -0.15 5.37 1.40
CA ILE A 49 -0.85 4.10 1.53
C ILE A 49 -0.22 3.11 0.56
N PHE A 50 0.23 1.95 1.04
CA PHE A 50 0.62 0.83 0.20
C PHE A 50 -0.54 -0.15 0.07
N GLY A 51 -0.96 -0.40 -1.16
CA GLY A 51 -1.98 -1.39 -1.50
C GLY A 51 -1.36 -2.60 -2.16
N THR A 52 -1.60 -3.80 -1.65
CA THR A 52 -1.09 -5.03 -2.30
C THR A 52 -2.02 -6.21 -2.06
N ARG A 53 -1.64 -7.39 -2.57
CA ARG A 53 -2.36 -8.64 -2.37
C ARG A 53 -1.69 -9.52 -1.33
N THR A 54 -2.48 -10.40 -0.72
CA THR A 54 -1.96 -11.61 -0.12
C THR A 54 -1.55 -12.58 -1.24
N HIS A 55 -0.37 -13.17 -1.12
CA HIS A 55 0.12 -14.20 -2.03
C HIS A 55 0.89 -15.25 -1.24
N ALA A 56 0.46 -16.52 -1.33
CA ALA A 56 1.06 -17.65 -0.60
C ALA A 56 1.26 -17.38 0.91
N GLY A 57 0.26 -16.77 1.57
CA GLY A 57 0.31 -16.46 3.00
C GLY A 57 1.15 -15.23 3.39
N SER A 58 1.71 -14.50 2.42
CA SER A 58 2.54 -13.32 2.64
C SER A 58 1.97 -12.05 1.99
N ILE A 59 2.46 -10.89 2.42
CA ILE A 59 2.13 -9.59 1.81
C ILE A 59 3.05 -9.33 0.61
N ASP A 60 2.50 -9.41 -0.60
CA ASP A 60 3.28 -9.31 -1.83
C ASP A 60 3.99 -7.95 -1.97
N GLY A 61 5.30 -7.97 -2.17
CA GLY A 61 6.11 -6.78 -2.42
C GLY A 61 6.37 -5.88 -1.21
N PHE A 62 5.92 -6.24 0.00
CA PHE A 62 6.02 -5.40 1.20
C PHE A 62 7.46 -5.02 1.56
N ASP A 63 8.39 -5.98 1.61
CA ASP A 63 9.78 -5.68 1.93
C ASP A 63 10.45 -4.77 0.90
N LYS A 64 10.10 -4.93 -0.39
CA LYS A 64 10.61 -4.07 -1.45
C LYS A 64 10.07 -2.65 -1.30
N PHE A 65 8.77 -2.50 -1.03
CA PHE A 65 8.16 -1.20 -0.74
C PHE A 65 8.82 -0.54 0.47
N ARG A 66 8.97 -1.26 1.57
CA ARG A 66 9.56 -0.78 2.82
C ARG A 66 11.01 -0.30 2.62
N LYS A 67 11.80 -0.99 1.78
CA LYS A 67 13.15 -0.55 1.39
C LYS A 67 13.15 0.74 0.59
N ILE A 68 12.27 0.87 -0.41
CA ILE A 68 12.12 2.10 -1.21
C ILE A 68 11.75 3.28 -0.30
N LEU A 69 10.72 3.09 0.52
CA LEU A 69 10.20 4.12 1.42
C LEU A 69 11.25 4.58 2.43
N ARG A 70 11.96 3.66 3.10
CA ARG A 70 13.05 4.02 4.03
C ARG A 70 14.18 4.78 3.35
N LYS A 71 14.54 4.40 2.13
CA LYS A 71 15.58 5.10 1.36
C LYS A 71 15.17 6.55 1.08
N GLN A 72 13.92 6.76 0.68
CA GLN A 72 13.41 8.08 0.34
C GLN A 72 13.16 8.94 1.59
N ILE A 73 12.55 8.39 2.65
CA ILE A 73 12.32 9.15 3.91
C ILE A 73 13.63 9.65 4.51
N ARG A 74 14.71 8.85 4.52
CA ARG A 74 16.03 9.29 5.02
C ARG A 74 16.62 10.48 4.27
N ALA A 75 16.18 10.72 3.04
CA ALA A 75 16.63 11.85 2.23
C ALA A 75 15.84 13.14 2.48
N HIS A 76 14.80 13.12 3.31
CA HIS A 76 13.86 14.23 3.49
C HIS A 76 13.54 14.51 4.97
N ALA A 77 13.20 15.76 5.29
CA ALA A 77 12.89 16.19 6.66
C ALA A 77 11.50 15.75 7.16
N LYS A 78 10.56 15.47 6.24
CA LYS A 78 9.17 15.11 6.57
C LYS A 78 8.95 13.61 6.41
N THR A 79 8.41 12.98 7.45
CA THR A 79 7.97 11.59 7.44
C THR A 79 6.44 11.53 7.32
N PRO A 80 5.87 10.95 6.24
CA PRO A 80 4.43 10.81 6.11
C PRO A 80 3.89 9.69 7.01
N SER A 81 2.60 9.76 7.35
CA SER A 81 1.88 8.60 7.91
C SER A 81 1.85 7.48 6.89
N CYS A 82 2.13 6.24 7.32
CA CYS A 82 2.21 5.08 6.44
C CYS A 82 1.11 4.08 6.77
N ILE A 83 0.32 3.70 5.77
CA ILE A 83 -0.80 2.76 5.91
C ILE A 83 -0.61 1.59 4.94
N LEU A 84 -1.03 0.40 5.34
CA LEU A 84 -1.05 -0.80 4.50
C LEU A 84 -2.49 -1.31 4.38
N PHE A 85 -2.94 -1.56 3.15
CA PHE A 85 -4.12 -2.40 2.92
C PHE A 85 -3.76 -3.59 2.05
N VAL A 86 -4.38 -4.73 2.34
CA VAL A 86 -4.12 -5.99 1.66
C VAL A 86 -5.41 -6.60 1.15
N THR A 87 -5.44 -6.94 -0.13
CA THR A 87 -6.56 -7.64 -0.76
C THR A 87 -6.31 -9.15 -0.79
N GLY A 88 -7.30 -9.94 -0.41
CA GLY A 88 -7.29 -11.41 -0.50
C GLY A 88 -8.57 -11.94 -1.14
N ALA A 89 -8.59 -13.25 -1.41
CA ALA A 89 -9.76 -13.95 -1.96
C ALA A 89 -10.25 -15.09 -1.05
N SER A 90 -9.67 -15.23 0.15
CA SER A 90 -10.13 -16.21 1.13
C SER A 90 -11.60 -15.96 1.47
N PRO A 91 -12.47 -16.99 1.39
CA PRO A 91 -13.84 -16.89 1.86
C PRO A 91 -13.89 -16.43 3.32
N ALA A 92 -14.94 -15.70 3.69
CA ALA A 92 -15.13 -15.27 5.08
C ALA A 92 -15.30 -16.44 6.06
N THR A 93 -15.59 -17.65 5.58
CA THR A 93 -15.67 -18.87 6.40
C THR A 93 -14.29 -19.43 6.77
N GLU A 94 -13.24 -19.08 6.04
CA GLU A 94 -11.86 -19.55 6.27
C GLU A 94 -11.17 -18.75 7.38
N GLN A 95 -11.80 -18.72 8.55
CA GLN A 95 -11.36 -17.91 9.69
C GLN A 95 -9.95 -18.26 10.13
N GLU A 96 -9.58 -19.54 10.20
CA GLU A 96 -8.24 -19.95 10.64
C GLU A 96 -7.14 -19.38 9.74
N ILE A 97 -7.31 -19.45 8.42
CA ILE A 97 -6.35 -18.91 7.45
C ILE A 97 -6.25 -17.39 7.59
N ILE A 98 -7.38 -16.70 7.76
CA ILE A 98 -7.42 -15.24 7.94
C ILE A 98 -6.72 -14.83 9.24
N HIS A 99 -6.98 -15.52 10.35
CA HIS A 99 -6.34 -15.26 11.65
C HIS A 99 -4.84 -15.53 11.60
N LYS A 100 -4.42 -16.64 11.00
CA LYS A 100 -3.00 -16.98 10.85
C LYS A 100 -2.28 -15.90 10.04
N PHE A 101 -2.85 -15.48 8.90
CA PHE A 101 -2.27 -14.42 8.08
C PHE A 101 -2.06 -13.11 8.86
N ARG A 102 -3.05 -12.72 9.69
CA ARG A 102 -2.96 -11.51 10.55
C ARG A 102 -1.93 -11.63 11.66
N LYS A 103 -1.65 -12.84 12.15
CA LYS A 103 -0.64 -13.08 13.19
C LYS A 103 0.78 -13.04 12.63
N ASP A 104 0.96 -13.54 11.41
CA ASP A 104 2.28 -13.74 10.80
C ASP A 104 2.85 -12.49 10.11
N ASN A 105 2.05 -11.44 9.91
CA ASN A 105 2.42 -10.23 9.17
C ASN A 105 2.06 -8.96 9.92
#